data_AF-X1J8P5-F1
#
_entry.id   AF-X1J8P5-F1
#
_cell.length_a   1.000
_cell.length_b   1.000
_cell.length_c   1.000
_cell.angle_alpha   90.00
_cell.angle_beta   90.00
_cell.angle_gamma   90.00
#
_symmetry.space_group_name_H-M   'P 1'
#
loop_
_entity.id
_entity.type
_entity.pdbx_description
1 polymer ?
#
loop_
_entity_poly.entity_id
_entity_poly.type
_entity_poly.pdbx_seq_one_letter_code
_entity_poly.pdbx_strand_id
1 'polypeptide(L)'
;RPVGNERFTTGVEPFGRKWRWDFYSYWMTMRSSPDNKSWGHDFINDQNLKAERGKWICVELMMKMNDPVTEHNGQQALWIDGKPWSRDGQIISYLGEGFPKGRWVWDSFIPNPEGTPFEGFQWRSVKELKLNFLWVLLYITKAPPGYVSKVWFDDIVVAKKYIGPINLVPPASSKY
;
A
#
# COMPACT_ATOMS: atom_id res chain seq x y z
N ARG A 1 10.85 -10.36 -9.38
CA ARG A 1 9.96 -9.43 -10.11
C ARG A 1 8.97 -10.21 -10.96
N PRO A 2 7.67 -9.88 -10.93
CA PRO A 2 6.69 -10.44 -11.88
C PRO A 2 6.95 -10.05 -13.34
N VAL A 3 6.43 -10.79 -14.32
CA VAL A 3 6.56 -10.51 -15.76
C VAL A 3 5.31 -9.86 -16.37
N GLY A 4 4.18 -9.89 -15.66
CA GLY A 4 2.99 -9.06 -15.94
C GLY A 4 1.73 -9.81 -16.37
N ASN A 5 1.85 -11.11 -16.68
CA ASN A 5 0.75 -11.96 -17.10
C ASN A 5 0.43 -13.08 -16.11
N GLU A 6 1.19 -13.18 -15.03
CA GLU A 6 1.11 -14.26 -14.05
C GLU A 6 0.67 -13.78 -12.66
N ARG A 7 1.19 -12.63 -12.18
CA ARG A 7 0.77 -12.04 -10.90
C ARG A 7 1.20 -10.59 -10.73
N PHE A 8 0.51 -9.90 -9.84
CA PHE A 8 0.99 -8.74 -9.11
C PHE A 8 0.37 -8.79 -7.72
N THR A 9 1.01 -8.16 -6.73
CA THR A 9 0.52 -8.17 -5.35
C THR A 9 0.84 -6.86 -4.66
N THR A 10 -0.06 -6.38 -3.81
CA THR A 10 0.28 -5.39 -2.79
C THR A 10 -0.28 -5.86 -1.45
N GLY A 11 0.36 -5.43 -0.38
CA GLY A 11 -0.10 -5.63 0.99
C GLY A 11 0.14 -4.36 1.80
N VAL A 12 -0.44 -4.31 2.99
CA VAL A 12 -0.19 -3.26 3.97
C VAL A 12 0.32 -3.94 5.23
N GLU A 13 1.50 -3.56 5.70
CA GLU A 13 2.13 -4.21 6.85
C GLU A 13 2.86 -3.21 7.75
N PRO A 14 2.97 -3.49 9.07
CA PRO A 14 3.88 -2.76 9.93
C PRO A 14 5.34 -3.11 9.57
N PHE A 15 6.06 -2.13 9.02
CA PHE A 15 7.40 -2.30 8.52
C PHE A 15 8.48 -1.99 9.57
N GLY A 16 9.47 -2.89 9.64
CA GLY A 16 10.69 -2.72 10.43
C GLY A 16 10.47 -2.59 11.95
N ARG A 17 11.52 -2.16 12.66
CA ARG A 17 11.49 -2.06 14.13
C ARG A 17 10.58 -0.96 14.67
N LYS A 18 10.21 0.00 13.81
CA LYS A 18 9.39 1.15 14.19
C LYS A 18 7.90 0.92 13.98
N TRP A 19 7.50 -0.25 13.45
CA TRP A 19 6.10 -0.62 13.26
C TRP A 19 5.32 0.44 12.47
N ARG A 20 5.95 1.05 11.46
CA ARG A 20 5.29 2.03 10.60
C ARG A 20 4.43 1.32 9.58
N TRP A 21 3.20 1.74 9.32
CA TRP A 21 2.45 1.19 8.20
C TRP A 21 3.14 1.58 6.90
N ASP A 22 3.23 0.63 5.97
CA ASP A 22 3.58 0.90 4.58
C ASP A 22 2.98 -0.17 3.67
N PHE A 23 3.11 0.06 2.37
CA PHE A 23 2.84 -0.94 1.36
C PHE A 23 3.97 -1.96 1.26
N TYR A 24 3.63 -3.11 0.70
CA TYR A 24 4.58 -4.12 0.25
C TYR A 24 4.19 -4.63 -1.13
N SER A 25 4.67 -3.94 -2.17
CA SER A 25 4.17 -4.12 -3.56
C SER A 25 5.14 -4.84 -4.49
N TYR A 26 4.59 -5.70 -5.37
CA TYR A 26 5.28 -6.37 -6.47
C TYR A 26 4.47 -6.23 -7.76
N TRP A 27 5.10 -5.74 -8.84
CA TRP A 27 4.49 -5.61 -10.17
C TRP A 27 5.55 -5.72 -11.28
N MET A 28 5.13 -5.82 -12.54
CA MET A 28 6.02 -6.17 -13.65
C MET A 28 7.12 -5.16 -13.96
N THR A 29 6.86 -3.87 -13.74
CA THR A 29 7.83 -2.78 -13.98
C THR A 29 8.53 -2.31 -12.71
N MET A 30 8.47 -3.09 -11.61
CA MET A 30 9.14 -2.76 -10.36
C MET A 30 10.66 -2.68 -10.51
N ARG A 31 11.29 -1.84 -9.69
CA ARG A 31 12.75 -1.71 -9.62
C ARG A 31 13.35 -2.94 -8.93
N SER A 32 14.67 -3.05 -9.03
CA SER A 32 15.45 -4.06 -8.32
C SER A 32 16.58 -3.36 -7.57
N SER A 33 17.05 -3.98 -6.49
CA SER A 33 18.22 -3.53 -5.76
C SER A 33 19.48 -3.60 -6.64
N PRO A 34 20.58 -2.93 -6.26
CA PRO A 34 21.82 -2.92 -7.05
C PRO A 34 22.43 -4.31 -7.31
N ASP A 35 22.10 -5.30 -6.47
CA ASP A 35 22.47 -6.71 -6.64
C ASP A 35 21.47 -7.52 -7.48
N ASN A 36 20.61 -6.85 -8.26
CA ASN A 36 19.59 -7.43 -9.15
C ASN A 36 18.52 -8.30 -8.46
N LYS A 37 18.33 -8.15 -7.14
CA LYS A 37 17.22 -8.77 -6.43
C LYS A 37 16.00 -7.86 -6.44
N SER A 38 14.80 -8.43 -6.45
CA SER A 38 13.56 -7.66 -6.38
C SER A 38 12.77 -8.03 -5.12
N TRP A 39 12.63 -7.07 -4.22
CA TRP A 39 11.87 -7.16 -2.98
C TRP A 39 10.59 -6.33 -3.07
N GLY A 40 9.66 -6.52 -2.14
CA GLY A 40 8.43 -5.73 -2.09
C GLY A 40 8.77 -4.28 -1.80
N HIS A 41 8.16 -3.37 -2.57
CA HIS A 41 8.46 -1.95 -2.48
C HIS A 41 7.57 -1.27 -1.45
N ASP A 42 8.16 -0.34 -0.71
CA ASP A 42 7.51 0.55 0.24
C ASP A 42 7.52 2.00 -0.28
N PHE A 43 6.50 2.78 0.07
CA PHE A 43 6.21 4.06 -0.60
C PHE A 43 5.87 5.21 0.34
N ILE A 44 5.41 4.94 1.56
CA ILE A 44 5.00 5.98 2.52
C ILE A 44 6.24 6.51 3.25
N ASN A 45 7.08 5.60 3.76
CA ASN A 45 8.36 5.94 4.41
C ASN A 45 8.25 7.05 5.47
N ASP A 46 7.14 7.06 6.24
CA ASP A 46 6.91 8.00 7.34
C ASP A 46 6.93 7.27 8.69
N GLN A 47 7.72 7.80 9.62
CA GLN A 47 7.87 7.23 10.96
C GLN A 47 6.71 7.58 11.90
N ASN A 48 5.86 8.54 11.51
CA ASN A 48 4.73 8.98 12.29
C ASN A 48 3.46 8.14 12.04
N LEU A 49 3.39 7.42 10.91
CA LEU A 49 2.29 6.51 10.61
C LEU A 49 2.51 5.15 11.29
N LYS A 50 2.21 5.04 12.58
CA LYS A 50 2.52 3.85 13.39
C LYS A 50 1.32 2.91 13.54
N ALA A 51 1.58 1.61 13.51
CA ALA A 51 0.66 0.58 13.97
C ALA A 51 0.63 0.55 15.50
N GLU A 52 -0.46 1.05 16.08
CA GLU A 52 -0.67 1.06 17.53
C GLU A 52 -1.09 -0.32 18.03
N ARG A 53 -0.49 -0.78 19.13
CA ARG A 53 -0.83 -2.06 19.76
C ARG A 53 -2.04 -1.90 20.68
N GLY A 54 -2.87 -2.93 20.76
CA GLY A 54 -4.02 -2.96 21.69
C GLY A 54 -5.19 -2.06 21.27
N LYS A 55 -5.22 -1.62 20.01
CA LYS A 55 -6.25 -0.76 19.44
C LYS A 55 -6.84 -1.44 18.21
N TRP A 56 -8.16 -1.35 18.04
CA TRP A 56 -8.79 -1.63 16.76
C TRP A 56 -8.47 -0.48 15.80
N ILE A 57 -7.89 -0.82 14.66
CA ILE A 57 -7.49 0.14 13.62
C ILE A 57 -8.21 -0.25 12.35
N CYS A 58 -8.94 0.70 11.75
CA CYS A 58 -9.51 0.47 10.43
C CYS A 58 -8.40 0.64 9.39
N VAL A 59 -8.11 -0.42 8.64
CA VAL A 59 -7.11 -0.42 7.57
C VAL A 59 -7.82 -0.65 6.24
N GLU A 60 -7.74 0.33 5.34
CA GLU A 60 -8.39 0.27 4.04
C GLU A 60 -7.35 0.34 2.93
N LEU A 61 -7.34 -0.66 2.04
CA LEU A 61 -6.47 -0.74 0.87
C LEU A 61 -7.31 -0.63 -0.41
N MET A 62 -6.96 0.32 -1.28
CA MET A 62 -7.50 0.40 -2.63
C MET A 62 -6.44 -0.02 -3.64
N MET A 63 -6.87 -0.77 -4.66
CA MET A 63 -6.10 -1.00 -5.87
C MET A 63 -6.94 -0.70 -7.10
N LYS A 64 -6.34 -0.03 -8.08
CA LYS A 64 -6.90 0.16 -9.42
C LYS A 64 -5.91 -0.39 -10.44
N MET A 65 -6.32 -1.39 -11.20
CA MET A 65 -5.51 -1.91 -12.30
C MET A 65 -5.39 -0.89 -13.42
N ASN A 66 -4.26 -0.93 -14.13
CA ASN A 66 -4.07 -0.14 -15.33
C ASN A 66 -4.99 -0.61 -16.48
N ASP A 67 -5.44 0.35 -17.29
CA ASP A 67 -6.24 0.13 -18.50
C ASP A 67 -6.07 1.31 -19.49
N PRO A 68 -5.73 1.09 -20.77
CA PRO A 68 -5.34 -0.20 -21.37
C PRO A 68 -4.12 -0.83 -20.69
N VAL A 69 -3.89 -2.13 -20.96
CA VAL A 69 -2.82 -2.92 -20.30
C VAL A 69 -1.41 -2.41 -20.59
N THR A 70 -1.25 -1.50 -21.54
CA THR A 70 -0.01 -0.79 -21.88
C THR A 70 0.25 0.44 -21.02
N GLU A 71 -0.76 0.93 -20.29
CA GLU A 71 -0.64 2.16 -19.49
C GLU A 71 -0.04 1.91 -18.10
N HIS A 72 0.49 2.99 -17.54
CA HIS A 72 0.99 3.07 -16.17
C HIS A 72 -0.01 3.73 -15.20
N ASN A 73 -1.26 3.91 -15.63
CA ASN A 73 -2.31 4.61 -14.89
C ASN A 73 -2.94 3.80 -13.74
N GLY A 74 -2.33 2.67 -13.36
CA GLY A 74 -2.71 1.91 -12.17
C GLY A 74 -2.45 2.70 -10.89
N GLN A 75 -3.19 2.36 -9.84
CA GLN A 75 -3.13 3.09 -8.56
C GLN A 75 -3.19 2.14 -7.38
N GLN A 76 -2.68 2.61 -6.23
CA GLN A 76 -2.97 2.03 -4.92
C GLN A 76 -3.11 3.13 -3.87
N ALA A 77 -3.90 2.88 -2.84
CA ALA A 77 -4.04 3.81 -1.73
C ALA A 77 -4.29 3.12 -0.39
N LEU A 78 -3.91 3.80 0.69
CA LEU A 78 -4.07 3.38 2.08
C LEU A 78 -4.78 4.46 2.89
N TRP A 79 -5.80 4.07 3.64
CA TRP A 79 -6.39 4.86 4.71
C TRP A 79 -6.23 4.13 6.04
N ILE A 80 -5.90 4.88 7.07
CA ILE A 80 -5.88 4.42 8.46
C ILE A 80 -6.93 5.22 9.23
N ASP A 81 -7.87 4.51 9.87
CA ASP A 81 -9.01 5.11 10.57
C ASP A 81 -9.79 6.10 9.67
N GLY A 82 -10.01 5.71 8.40
CA GLY A 82 -10.72 6.52 7.39
C GLY A 82 -9.95 7.72 6.85
N LYS A 83 -8.68 7.90 7.23
CA LYS A 83 -7.89 9.08 6.86
C LYS A 83 -6.76 8.71 5.91
N PRO A 84 -6.61 9.43 4.77
CA PRO A 84 -5.40 9.30 3.97
C PRO A 84 -4.23 9.90 4.75
N TRP A 85 -3.05 9.31 4.60
CA TRP A 85 -1.82 9.83 5.19
C TRP A 85 -1.18 10.87 4.27
N SER A 86 -0.89 12.05 4.84
CA SER A 86 -0.27 13.18 4.13
C SER A 86 0.99 13.64 4.83
N ARG A 87 1.99 14.08 4.05
CA ARG A 87 3.22 14.70 4.53
C ARG A 87 3.69 15.74 3.51
N ASP A 88 4.22 16.86 3.99
CA ASP A 88 4.80 17.91 3.14
C ASP A 88 3.85 18.40 2.03
N GLY A 89 2.56 18.54 2.36
CA GLY A 89 1.52 18.99 1.44
C GLY A 89 1.05 17.96 0.40
N GLN A 90 1.52 16.71 0.49
CA GLN A 90 1.14 15.63 -0.43
C GLN A 90 0.42 14.49 0.30
N ILE A 91 -0.55 13.85 -0.34
CA ILE A 91 -1.09 12.57 0.12
C ILE A 91 -0.11 11.48 -0.30
N ILE A 92 0.74 11.02 0.63
CA ILE A 92 1.82 10.07 0.34
C ILE A 92 1.38 8.61 0.44
N SER A 93 0.17 8.37 0.94
CA SER A 93 -0.48 7.07 1.01
C SER A 93 -1.35 6.75 -0.21
N TYR A 94 -1.45 7.65 -1.19
CA TYR A 94 -2.18 7.43 -2.43
C TYR A 94 -1.22 7.66 -3.60
N LEU A 95 -1.02 6.61 -4.40
CA LEU A 95 -0.07 6.59 -5.49
C LEU A 95 -0.75 6.28 -6.81
N GLY A 96 -0.34 6.99 -7.85
CA GLY A 96 -0.77 6.81 -9.23
C GLY A 96 0.15 7.59 -10.16
N GLU A 97 -0.02 7.42 -11.47
CA GLU A 97 0.75 8.18 -12.44
C GLU A 97 0.67 9.69 -12.14
N GLY A 98 1.84 10.31 -11.92
CA GLY A 98 1.98 11.72 -11.61
C GLY A 98 1.96 12.09 -10.12
N PHE A 99 1.72 11.16 -9.18
CA PHE A 99 1.66 11.48 -7.75
C PHE A 99 1.89 10.27 -6.81
N PRO A 100 2.40 10.51 -5.58
CA PRO A 100 2.99 11.76 -5.11
C PRO A 100 4.35 12.00 -5.80
N LYS A 101 4.96 13.16 -5.54
CA LYS A 101 6.37 13.37 -5.90
C LYS A 101 7.29 12.71 -4.89
N GLY A 102 8.43 12.23 -5.37
CA GLY A 102 9.43 11.59 -4.54
C GLY A 102 10.68 11.20 -5.31
N ARG A 103 11.44 10.28 -4.73
CA ARG A 103 12.64 9.73 -5.35
C ARG A 103 12.80 8.26 -4.98
N TRP A 104 13.39 7.49 -5.87
CA TRP A 104 13.73 6.11 -5.60
C TRP A 104 15.04 5.97 -4.84
N VAL A 105 15.03 5.08 -3.85
CA VAL A 105 16.22 4.50 -3.24
C VAL A 105 16.04 2.99 -3.31
N TRP A 106 16.62 2.39 -4.35
CA TRP A 106 16.47 0.96 -4.66
C TRP A 106 15.00 0.55 -4.81
N ASP A 107 14.46 -0.21 -3.86
CA ASP A 107 13.08 -0.69 -3.77
C ASP A 107 12.15 0.22 -2.94
N SER A 108 12.66 1.30 -2.35
CA SER A 108 11.85 2.26 -1.60
C SER A 108 11.59 3.53 -2.42
N PHE A 109 10.32 3.91 -2.56
CA PHE A 109 9.96 5.26 -3.01
C PHE A 109 9.90 6.16 -1.78
N ILE A 110 10.70 7.22 -1.77
CA ILE A 110 10.78 8.18 -0.67
C ILE A 110 10.02 9.45 -1.10
N PRO A 111 8.84 9.73 -0.50
CA PRO A 111 8.08 10.93 -0.84
C PRO A 111 8.87 12.21 -0.53
N ASN A 112 8.87 13.13 -1.49
CA ASN A 112 9.54 14.41 -1.42
C ASN A 112 8.87 15.38 -2.41
N PRO A 113 8.31 16.52 -1.98
CA PRO A 113 7.63 17.48 -2.87
C PRO A 113 8.55 18.10 -3.93
N GLU A 114 9.87 18.13 -3.68
CA GLU A 114 10.88 18.59 -4.64
C GLU A 114 11.38 17.46 -5.57
N GLY A 115 10.83 16.26 -5.41
CA GLY A 115 11.15 15.09 -6.22
C GLY A 115 10.42 15.04 -7.55
N THR A 116 10.57 13.93 -8.25
CA THR A 116 9.85 13.66 -9.50
C THR A 116 8.49 13.04 -9.21
N PRO A 117 7.46 13.35 -10.01
CA PRO A 117 6.19 12.62 -9.96
C PRO A 117 6.39 11.10 -10.06
N PHE A 118 5.65 10.33 -9.27
CA PHE A 118 5.66 8.87 -9.37
C PHE A 118 5.26 8.40 -10.77
N GLU A 119 5.99 7.43 -11.31
CA GLU A 119 5.88 7.00 -12.71
C GLU A 119 4.59 6.21 -13.01
N GLY A 120 3.87 5.79 -11.96
CA GLY A 120 2.64 5.01 -12.09
C GLY A 120 2.86 3.49 -12.13
N PHE A 121 1.76 2.76 -11.97
CA PHE A 121 1.77 1.30 -11.97
C PHE A 121 1.24 0.73 -13.28
N GLN A 122 2.06 -0.08 -13.94
CA GLN A 122 1.57 -1.10 -14.86
C GLN A 122 1.44 -2.41 -14.06
N TRP A 123 0.28 -2.62 -13.44
CA TRP A 123 0.02 -3.80 -12.61
C TRP A 123 0.00 -5.08 -13.46
N ARG A 124 -0.51 -5.01 -14.70
CA ARG A 124 -0.68 -6.15 -15.61
C ARG A 124 -0.39 -5.79 -17.06
N SER A 125 0.03 -6.78 -17.84
CA SER A 125 0.23 -6.69 -19.29
C SER A 125 -0.86 -7.40 -20.12
N VAL A 126 -1.81 -8.08 -19.46
CA VAL A 126 -2.91 -8.82 -20.11
C VAL A 126 -4.23 -8.55 -19.38
N LYS A 127 -5.36 -8.56 -20.10
CA LYS A 127 -6.67 -8.17 -19.54
C LYS A 127 -7.26 -9.25 -18.62
N GLU A 128 -6.80 -10.48 -18.79
CA GLU A 128 -7.22 -11.69 -18.10
C GLU A 128 -6.73 -11.70 -16.64
N LEU A 129 -5.57 -11.10 -16.37
CA LEU A 129 -5.03 -10.98 -15.02
C LEU A 129 -5.83 -9.91 -14.27
N LYS A 130 -6.60 -10.33 -13.25
CA LYS A 130 -7.47 -9.47 -12.44
C LYS A 130 -7.11 -9.58 -10.96
N LEU A 131 -7.54 -8.60 -10.17
CA LEU A 131 -7.64 -8.74 -8.72
C LEU A 131 -8.58 -9.91 -8.40
N ASN A 132 -8.05 -10.99 -7.82
CA ASN A 132 -8.78 -12.24 -7.64
C ASN A 132 -8.54 -12.94 -6.30
N PHE A 133 -7.76 -12.37 -5.39
CA PHE A 133 -7.60 -12.89 -4.04
C PHE A 133 -7.46 -11.75 -3.03
N LEU A 134 -7.86 -12.04 -1.79
CA LEU A 134 -7.52 -11.29 -0.60
C LEU A 134 -6.79 -12.25 0.33
N TRP A 135 -5.67 -11.82 0.91
CA TRP A 135 -4.90 -12.63 1.84
C TRP A 135 -4.66 -11.86 3.13
N VAL A 136 -5.18 -12.40 4.24
CA VAL A 136 -4.90 -11.91 5.59
C VAL A 136 -3.77 -12.77 6.17
N LEU A 137 -2.67 -12.13 6.55
CA LEU A 137 -1.44 -12.81 6.92
C LEU A 137 -0.91 -12.29 8.26
N LEU A 138 -0.48 -13.22 9.12
CA LEU A 138 0.38 -12.94 10.25
C LEU A 138 1.71 -13.68 10.04
N TYR A 139 2.72 -12.98 9.55
CA TYR A 139 4.07 -13.51 9.37
C TYR A 139 5.02 -12.88 10.37
N ILE A 140 5.74 -13.69 11.15
CA ILE A 140 6.61 -13.23 12.23
C ILE A 140 8.00 -13.80 12.04
N THR A 141 8.94 -12.95 11.64
CA THR A 141 10.34 -13.35 11.44
C THR A 141 11.09 -13.51 12.77
N LYS A 142 10.73 -12.73 13.80
CA LYS A 142 11.40 -12.70 15.10
C LYS A 142 10.41 -12.46 16.24
N ALA A 143 10.40 -13.36 17.22
CA ALA A 143 9.70 -13.21 18.49
C ALA A 143 10.59 -13.74 19.62
N PRO A 144 10.54 -13.17 20.84
CA PRO A 144 11.23 -13.75 22.00
C PRO A 144 10.74 -15.18 22.28
N PRO A 145 11.60 -16.09 22.76
CA PRO A 145 11.18 -17.43 23.18
C PRO A 145 10.00 -17.38 24.16
N GLY A 146 8.99 -18.21 23.93
CA GLY A 146 7.77 -18.26 24.77
C GLY A 146 6.80 -17.10 24.55
N TYR A 147 7.10 -16.12 23.69
CA TYR A 147 6.20 -15.01 23.42
C TYR A 147 5.13 -15.39 22.39
N VAL A 148 3.86 -15.28 22.79
CA VAL A 148 2.72 -15.47 21.88
C VAL A 148 2.36 -14.13 21.26
N SER A 149 2.66 -13.98 19.96
CA SER A 149 2.20 -12.82 19.18
C SER A 149 0.78 -13.08 18.68
N LYS A 150 -0.12 -12.12 18.92
CA LYS A 150 -1.52 -12.21 18.49
C LYS A 150 -1.89 -10.97 17.69
N VAL A 151 -2.65 -11.20 16.62
CA VAL A 151 -3.35 -10.16 15.86
C VAL A 151 -4.78 -10.64 15.69
N TRP A 152 -5.73 -9.74 15.91
CA TRP A 152 -7.16 -9.98 15.69
C TRP A 152 -7.56 -9.26 14.41
N PHE A 153 -8.33 -9.93 13.57
CA PHE A 153 -8.94 -9.35 12.38
C PHE A 153 -10.44 -9.49 12.53
N ASP A 154 -11.17 -8.45 12.19
CA ASP A 154 -12.62 -8.42 12.20
C ASP A 154 -13.12 -7.56 11.03
N ASP A 155 -14.40 -7.71 10.68
CA ASP A 155 -15.10 -6.92 9.66
C ASP A 155 -14.36 -6.80 8.31
N ILE A 156 -13.87 -7.93 7.79
CA ILE A 156 -13.18 -7.96 6.50
C ILE A 156 -14.20 -7.83 5.36
N VAL A 157 -14.10 -6.73 4.61
CA VAL A 157 -14.95 -6.46 3.46
C VAL A 157 -14.12 -6.26 2.18
N VAL A 158 -14.61 -6.79 1.06
CA VAL A 158 -14.06 -6.56 -0.28
C VAL A 158 -15.13 -5.92 -1.15
N ALA A 159 -14.83 -4.77 -1.75
CA ALA A 159 -15.76 -4.03 -2.59
C ALA A 159 -15.10 -3.42 -3.82
N LYS A 160 -15.93 -3.06 -4.81
CA LYS A 160 -15.51 -2.38 -6.05
C LYS A 160 -15.48 -0.86 -5.92
N LYS A 161 -16.02 -0.32 -4.82
CA LYS A 161 -16.06 1.10 -4.50
C LYS A 161 -15.60 1.27 -3.06
N TYR A 162 -15.03 2.42 -2.76
CA TYR A 162 -14.65 2.78 -1.40
C TYR A 162 -15.87 2.68 -0.47
N ILE A 163 -15.71 2.00 0.67
CA ILE A 163 -16.75 1.84 1.68
C ILE A 163 -16.58 2.90 2.78
N GLY A 164 -15.35 3.20 3.15
CA GLY A 164 -15.07 3.99 4.34
C GLY A 164 -14.97 3.11 5.59
N PRO A 165 -14.48 3.69 6.70
CA PRO A 165 -14.44 2.99 7.97
C PRO A 165 -15.86 2.61 8.41
N ILE A 166 -16.01 1.40 8.94
CA ILE A 166 -17.23 0.97 9.61
C ILE A 166 -17.32 1.80 10.89
N ASN A 167 -18.15 2.85 10.83
CA ASN A 167 -18.43 3.90 11.82
C ASN A 167 -17.72 3.82 13.20
N LEU A 168 -17.14 4.95 13.60
CA LEU A 168 -17.20 5.36 15.01
C LEU A 168 -18.18 6.53 15.28
N VAL A 169 -18.54 7.35 14.28
CA VAL A 169 -19.64 8.35 14.28
C VAL A 169 -19.97 8.68 12.80
N PRO A 170 -21.22 8.96 12.39
CA PRO A 170 -21.51 9.38 11.01
C PRO A 170 -20.76 10.66 10.64
N PRO A 171 -20.27 10.83 9.40
CA PRO A 171 -19.74 12.12 8.98
C PRO A 171 -20.86 13.17 9.02
N ALA A 172 -20.62 14.26 9.74
CA ALA A 172 -21.39 15.48 9.53
C ALA A 172 -21.28 15.83 8.03
N SER A 173 -22.43 16.01 7.38
CA SER A 173 -22.53 16.33 5.97
C SER A 173 -21.59 17.47 5.59
N SER A 174 -20.50 17.18 4.88
CA SER A 174 -19.78 18.19 4.11
C SER A 174 -20.33 18.18 2.70
N LYS A 175 -21.04 19.24 2.35
CA LYS A 175 -21.31 19.60 0.96
C LYS A 175 -19.98 20.00 0.33
N TYR A 176 -19.50 19.20 -0.61
CA TYR A 176 -18.73 19.66 -1.76
C TYR A 176 -19.11 18.79 -2.95
#